data_AF-A0A1Q7UJ73-F1
#
_entry.id   AF-A0A1Q7UJ73-F1
#
_cell.length_a   1.000
_cell.length_b   1.000
_cell.length_c   1.000
_cell.angle_alpha   90.00
_cell.angle_beta   90.00
_cell.angle_gamma   90.00
#
_symmetry.space_group_name_H-M   'P 1'
#
loop_
_entity.id
_entity.type
_entity.pdbx_description
1 polymer ?
#
loop_
_entity_poly.entity_id
_entity_poly.type
_entity_poly.pdbx_seq_one_letter_code
_entity_poly.pdbx_strand_id
1 'polypeptide(L)'
;MKEVIRTGTAPAPFQGAPYSQAIKANGLVFVSGQLALKPDHAEIVGDNITDQTEQVLTNLRAILEAAGSGIDQLVKTTVFLQSLDDFPAMNEVYRQHVGDQPPARSTVEVAKLPSGALVEIEAVALA
;
A
#
# COMPACT_ATOMS: atom_id res chain seq x y z
N MET A 1 18.26 14.58 3.27
CA MET A 1 19.02 13.32 3.19
C MET A 1 18.08 12.22 2.69
N LYS A 2 18.57 11.25 1.93
CA LYS A 2 17.81 10.07 1.48
C LYS A 2 18.01 8.94 2.48
N GLU A 3 16.94 8.29 2.88
CA GLU A 3 16.96 7.15 3.80
C GLU A 3 16.11 6.00 3.22
N VAL A 4 16.63 4.78 3.34
CA VAL A 4 15.92 3.57 2.93
C VAL A 4 15.15 3.04 4.14
N ILE A 5 13.84 2.90 4.01
CA ILE A 5 12.98 2.39 5.07
C ILE A 5 12.81 0.88 4.91
N ARG A 6 12.98 0.15 6.01
CA ARG A 6 12.78 -1.30 6.09
C ARG A 6 12.10 -1.68 7.40
N THR A 7 11.15 -2.60 7.33
CA THR A 7 10.52 -3.22 8.50
C THR A 7 10.25 -4.70 8.24
N GLY A 8 10.33 -5.51 9.30
CA GLY A 8 9.92 -6.93 9.30
C GLY A 8 8.41 -7.13 9.51
N THR A 9 7.65 -6.06 9.72
CA THR A 9 6.18 -6.12 9.92
C THR A 9 5.39 -5.86 8.64
N ALA A 10 6.06 -5.69 7.51
CA ALA A 10 5.48 -5.63 6.17
C ALA A 10 6.25 -6.57 5.22
N PRO A 11 5.66 -7.00 4.09
CA PRO A 11 6.33 -7.85 3.12
C PRO A 11 7.66 -7.26 2.65
N ALA A 12 8.71 -8.07 2.66
CA ALA A 12 9.98 -7.69 2.06
C ALA A 12 9.81 -7.48 0.54
N PRO A 13 10.67 -6.65 -0.10
CA PRO A 13 10.71 -6.60 -1.56
C PRO A 13 10.88 -8.00 -2.16
N PHE A 14 10.22 -8.28 -3.28
CA PHE A 14 10.33 -9.59 -3.95
C PHE A 14 11.79 -9.97 -4.18
N GLN A 15 12.12 -11.24 -3.94
CA GLN A 15 13.49 -11.73 -4.04
C GLN A 15 14.07 -11.44 -5.44
N GLY A 16 15.18 -10.70 -5.48
CA GLY A 16 15.86 -10.31 -6.72
C GLY A 16 15.31 -9.07 -7.41
N ALA A 17 14.23 -8.45 -6.90
CA ALA A 17 13.68 -7.22 -7.45
C ALA A 17 14.40 -5.98 -6.88
N PRO A 18 14.79 -4.99 -7.72
CA PRO A 18 15.63 -3.88 -7.30
C PRO A 18 14.81 -2.68 -6.74
N TYR A 19 14.05 -2.89 -5.67
CA TYR A 19 13.27 -1.82 -5.02
C TYR A 19 13.31 -1.89 -3.47
N SER A 20 12.85 -0.83 -2.82
CA SER A 20 12.74 -0.71 -1.36
C SER A 20 11.27 -0.65 -0.94
N GLN A 21 10.94 -1.03 0.30
CA GLN A 21 9.57 -0.85 0.82
C GLN A 21 9.15 0.63 0.76
N ALA A 22 10.03 1.52 1.23
CA ALA A 22 9.88 2.95 1.05
C ALA A 22 11.23 3.68 1.03
N ILE A 23 11.21 4.90 0.53
CA ILE A 23 12.30 5.87 0.62
C ILE A 23 11.79 7.11 1.34
N LYS A 24 12.48 7.52 2.41
CA LYS A 24 12.27 8.82 3.06
C LYS A 24 13.26 9.83 2.47
N ALA A 25 12.74 10.91 1.90
CA ALA A 25 13.55 11.94 1.28
C ALA A 25 12.86 13.31 1.36
N ASN A 26 13.58 14.30 1.88
CA ASN A 26 13.15 15.70 1.93
C ASN A 26 11.77 15.92 2.58
N GLY A 27 11.54 15.30 3.74
CA GLY A 27 10.27 15.44 4.48
C GLY A 27 9.09 14.65 3.88
N LEU A 28 9.34 13.80 2.90
CA LEU A 28 8.34 12.91 2.29
C LEU A 28 8.76 11.45 2.44
N VAL A 29 7.78 10.56 2.51
CA VAL A 29 7.92 9.11 2.45
C VAL A 29 7.25 8.63 1.17
N PHE A 30 8.02 7.97 0.30
CA PHE A 30 7.54 7.34 -0.92
C PHE A 30 7.46 5.83 -0.69
N VAL A 31 6.25 5.30 -0.57
CA VAL A 31 5.98 3.89 -0.32
C VAL A 31 5.71 3.19 -1.65
N SER A 32 6.45 2.11 -1.91
CA SER A 32 6.25 1.27 -3.09
C SER A 32 4.85 0.64 -3.09
N GLY A 33 4.39 0.18 -4.26
CA GLY A 33 3.15 -0.57 -4.39
C GLY A 33 3.07 -1.72 -3.38
N GLN A 34 2.02 -1.69 -2.57
CA GLN A 34 1.73 -2.73 -1.59
C GLN A 34 0.66 -3.67 -2.13
N LEU A 35 0.94 -4.96 -2.05
CA LEU A 35 0.02 -6.05 -2.31
C LEU A 35 -0.49 -6.63 -1.00
N ALA A 36 -1.56 -7.43 -1.09
CA ALA A 36 -2.15 -8.14 0.03
C ALA A 36 -1.30 -9.35 0.47
N LEU A 37 -0.02 -9.13 0.79
CA LEU A 37 0.89 -10.13 1.33
C LEU A 37 1.08 -9.88 2.82
N LYS A 38 1.31 -10.94 3.61
CA LYS A 38 1.81 -10.83 4.98
C LYS A 38 3.35 -10.83 4.99
N PRO A 39 3.99 -10.36 6.07
CA PRO A 39 5.42 -10.58 6.27
C PRO A 39 5.75 -12.07 6.11
N ASP A 40 6.85 -12.35 5.41
CA ASP A 40 7.34 -13.71 5.14
C ASP A 40 6.35 -14.65 4.42
N HIS A 41 5.29 -14.11 3.82
CA HIS A 41 4.28 -14.89 3.11
C HIS A 41 4.44 -14.74 1.58
N ALA A 42 4.43 -15.88 0.88
CA ALA A 42 4.52 -15.90 -0.58
C ALA A 42 3.16 -15.78 -1.28
N GLU A 43 2.07 -15.99 -0.55
CA GLU A 43 0.71 -16.05 -1.10
C GLU A 43 -0.12 -14.82 -0.70
N ILE A 44 -1.00 -14.40 -1.61
CA ILE A 44 -1.95 -13.32 -1.38
C ILE A 44 -2.95 -13.73 -0.29
N VAL A 45 -3.25 -12.80 0.60
CA VAL A 45 -4.23 -12.94 1.67
C VAL A 45 -5.62 -12.72 1.12
N GLY A 46 -6.48 -13.72 1.26
CA GLY A 46 -7.91 -13.62 0.96
C GLY A 46 -8.23 -13.63 -0.54
N ASP A 47 -9.45 -14.05 -0.84
CA ASP A 47 -9.94 -14.25 -2.21
C ASP A 47 -10.88 -13.13 -2.67
N ASN A 48 -11.10 -12.11 -1.84
CA ASN A 48 -11.97 -10.97 -2.14
C ASN A 48 -11.25 -9.65 -1.93
N ILE A 49 -11.80 -8.59 -2.54
CA ILE A 49 -11.23 -7.25 -2.50
C ILE A 49 -11.15 -6.66 -1.09
N THR A 50 -12.09 -6.98 -0.21
CA THR A 50 -12.15 -6.43 1.16
C THR A 50 -10.94 -6.90 1.96
N ASP A 51 -10.69 -8.22 2.01
CA ASP A 51 -9.56 -8.81 2.73
C ASP A 51 -8.22 -8.33 2.17
N GLN A 52 -8.12 -8.22 0.85
CA GLN A 52 -6.91 -7.74 0.21
C GLN A 52 -6.65 -6.26 0.49
N THR A 53 -7.70 -5.42 0.46
CA THR A 53 -7.59 -3.99 0.76
C THR A 53 -7.14 -3.77 2.22
N GLU A 54 -7.70 -4.53 3.16
CA GLU A 54 -7.33 -4.48 4.58
C GLU A 54 -5.85 -4.82 4.77
N GLN A 55 -5.37 -5.89 4.12
CA GLN A 55 -3.97 -6.30 4.22
C GLN A 55 -3.03 -5.27 3.58
N VAL A 56 -3.40 -4.70 2.43
CA VAL A 56 -2.62 -3.62 1.78
C VAL A 56 -2.48 -2.41 2.70
N LEU A 57 -3.57 -1.98 3.35
CA LEU A 57 -3.57 -0.83 4.26
C LEU A 57 -2.81 -1.12 5.56
N THR A 58 -2.84 -2.37 6.04
CA THR A 58 -1.99 -2.85 7.14
C THR A 58 -0.51 -2.73 6.80
N ASN A 59 -0.11 -3.14 5.59
CA ASN A 59 1.27 -3.04 5.13
C ASN A 59 1.72 -1.59 4.98
N LEU A 60 0.88 -0.74 4.39
CA LEU A 60 1.15 0.70 4.28
C LEU A 60 1.38 1.33 5.66
N ARG A 61 0.52 1.03 6.64
CA ARG A 61 0.66 1.52 8.01
C ARG A 61 2.00 1.11 8.62
N ALA A 62 2.35 -0.18 8.54
CA ALA A 62 3.61 -0.70 9.08
C ALA A 62 4.85 -0.03 8.48
N ILE A 63 4.84 0.23 7.16
CA ILE A 63 5.96 0.91 6.48
C ILE A 63 6.03 2.39 6.87
N LEU A 64 4.89 3.08 6.95
CA LEU A 64 4.84 4.49 7.35
C LEU A 64 5.28 4.68 8.80
N GLU A 65 4.85 3.81 9.73
CA GLU A 65 5.28 3.83 11.13
C GLU A 65 6.80 3.64 11.25
N ALA A 66 7.37 2.71 10.46
CA ALA A 66 8.83 2.51 10.41
C ALA A 66 9.60 3.72 9.85
N ALA A 67 8.93 4.60 9.11
CA ALA A 67 9.49 5.86 8.61
C ALA A 67 9.32 7.05 9.58
N GLY A 68 8.61 6.86 10.70
CA GLY A 68 8.20 7.93 11.62
C GLY A 68 6.97 8.72 11.15
N SER A 69 6.18 8.13 10.26
CA SER A 69 4.97 8.70 9.65
C SER A 69 3.72 7.91 10.06
N GLY A 70 2.57 8.16 9.42
CA GLY A 70 1.31 7.49 9.67
C GLY A 70 0.33 7.58 8.50
N ILE A 71 -0.75 6.81 8.55
CA ILE A 71 -1.81 6.85 7.52
C ILE A 71 -2.48 8.23 7.43
N ASP A 72 -2.57 8.95 8.55
CA ASP A 72 -3.05 10.33 8.65
C ASP A 72 -2.11 11.35 7.97
N GLN A 73 -0.87 10.95 7.67
CA GLN A 73 0.12 11.76 6.96
C GLN A 73 0.14 11.51 5.45
N LEU A 74 -0.75 10.63 4.94
CA LEU A 74 -0.88 10.40 3.51
C LEU A 74 -1.27 11.68 2.78
N VAL A 75 -0.55 12.00 1.71
CA VAL A 75 -0.87 13.15 0.83
C VAL A 75 -1.32 12.71 -0.56
N LYS A 76 -0.88 11.54 -1.03
CA LYS A 76 -1.30 10.95 -2.31
C LYS A 76 -1.31 9.43 -2.22
N THR A 77 -2.34 8.80 -2.80
CA THR A 77 -2.35 7.36 -3.11
C THR A 77 -2.68 7.12 -4.57
N THR A 78 -2.12 6.04 -5.13
CA THR A 78 -2.56 5.50 -6.43
C THR A 78 -3.07 4.09 -6.17
N VAL A 79 -4.32 3.82 -6.54
CA VAL A 79 -4.97 2.52 -6.36
C VAL A 79 -5.10 1.86 -7.73
N PHE A 80 -4.50 0.69 -7.88
CA PHE A 80 -4.62 -0.15 -9.06
C PHE A 80 -5.57 -1.30 -8.73
N LEU A 81 -6.65 -1.43 -9.50
CA LEU A 81 -7.62 -2.52 -9.35
C LEU A 81 -7.54 -3.47 -10.54
N GLN A 82 -7.69 -4.76 -10.28
CA GLN A 82 -7.83 -5.76 -11.34
C GLN A 82 -9.19 -5.65 -12.07
N SER A 83 -10.23 -5.18 -11.36
CA SER A 83 -11.56 -4.85 -11.90
C SER A 83 -12.12 -3.62 -11.18
N LEU A 84 -12.69 -2.66 -11.90
CA LEU A 84 -13.39 -1.51 -11.31
C LEU A 84 -14.73 -1.89 -10.67
N ASP A 85 -15.25 -3.08 -10.92
CA ASP A 85 -16.44 -3.58 -10.21
C ASP A 85 -16.19 -3.72 -8.70
N ASP A 86 -14.93 -3.90 -8.30
CA ASP A 86 -14.49 -3.98 -6.91
C ASP A 86 -14.36 -2.60 -6.23
N PHE A 87 -14.48 -1.50 -6.98
CA PHE A 87 -14.28 -0.14 -6.48
C PHE A 87 -15.17 0.22 -5.28
N PRO A 88 -16.49 -0.12 -5.23
CA PRO A 88 -17.32 0.19 -4.07
C PRO A 88 -16.85 -0.52 -2.79
N ALA A 89 -16.53 -1.81 -2.88
CA ALA A 89 -16.10 -2.61 -1.73
C ALA A 89 -14.71 -2.21 -1.23
N MET A 90 -13.75 -1.96 -2.14
CA MET A 90 -12.45 -1.39 -1.78
C MET A 90 -12.60 -0.06 -1.04
N ASN A 91 -13.49 0.83 -1.50
CA ASN A 91 -13.68 2.13 -0.87
C ASN A 91 -14.25 2.06 0.54
N GLU A 92 -15.09 1.07 0.83
CA GLU A 92 -15.65 0.89 2.16
C GLU A 92 -14.55 0.62 3.18
N VAL A 93 -13.63 -0.30 2.88
CA VAL A 93 -12.45 -0.56 3.71
C VAL A 93 -11.54 0.66 3.74
N TYR A 94 -11.19 1.22 2.58
CA TYR A 94 -10.27 2.34 2.46
C TYR A 94 -10.67 3.53 3.36
N ARG A 95 -11.96 3.89 3.36
CA ARG A 95 -12.51 4.99 4.20
C ARG A 95 -12.25 4.76 5.69
N GLN A 96 -12.35 3.53 6.17
CA GLN A 96 -12.19 3.20 7.58
C GLN A 96 -10.77 3.48 8.08
N HIS A 97 -9.77 3.46 7.18
CA HIS A 97 -8.38 3.72 7.54
C HIS A 97 -7.94 5.16 7.37
N VAL A 98 -8.39 5.86 6.31
CA VAL A 98 -7.92 7.23 6.00
C VAL A 98 -8.73 8.33 6.69
N GLY A 99 -9.88 8.00 7.28
CA GLY A 99 -10.70 8.94 8.05
C GLY A 99 -11.26 10.10 7.23
N ASP A 100 -11.50 11.22 7.89
CA ASP A 100 -12.22 12.39 7.33
C ASP A 100 -11.37 13.31 6.45
N GLN A 101 -10.04 13.14 6.46
CA GLN A 101 -9.09 13.90 5.64
C GLN A 101 -8.31 12.96 4.71
N PRO A 102 -8.96 12.37 3.70
CA PRO A 102 -8.31 11.43 2.81
C PRO A 102 -7.24 12.12 1.93
N PRO A 103 -6.20 11.40 1.50
CA PRO A 103 -5.20 11.93 0.58
C PRO A 103 -5.81 12.22 -0.79
N ALA A 104 -5.10 13.01 -1.62
CA ALA A 104 -5.37 13.00 -3.05
C ALA A 104 -5.28 11.57 -3.59
N ARG A 105 -6.12 11.20 -4.57
CA ARG A 105 -6.16 9.82 -5.07
C ARG A 105 -6.41 9.72 -6.56
N SER A 106 -5.73 8.75 -7.18
CA SER A 106 -6.06 8.23 -8.50
C SER A 106 -6.43 6.77 -8.37
N THR A 107 -7.46 6.31 -9.08
CA THR A 107 -7.84 4.90 -9.12
C THR A 107 -8.04 4.48 -10.57
N VAL A 108 -7.42 3.38 -10.97
CA VAL A 108 -7.45 2.87 -12.34
C VAL A 108 -7.63 1.36 -12.35
N GLU A 109 -8.31 0.85 -13.38
CA GLU A 109 -8.24 -0.56 -13.73
C GLU A 109 -6.92 -0.86 -14.43
N VAL A 110 -6.31 -2.00 -14.14
CA VAL A 110 -5.10 -2.46 -14.82
C VAL A 110 -5.28 -3.86 -15.37
N ALA A 111 -4.55 -4.18 -16.44
CA ALA A 111 -4.66 -5.47 -17.10
C ALA A 111 -4.28 -6.65 -16.19
N LYS A 112 -3.25 -6.47 -15.35
CA LYS A 112 -2.78 -7.51 -14.43
C LYS A 112 -2.00 -6.93 -13.26
N LEU A 113 -2.19 -7.51 -12.08
CA LEU A 113 -1.35 -7.28 -10.90
C LEU A 113 -0.46 -8.50 -10.59
N PRO A 114 0.67 -8.32 -9.88
CA PRO A 114 1.52 -9.43 -9.46
C PRO A 114 0.76 -10.42 -8.57
N SER A 115 1.17 -11.69 -8.61
CA SER A 115 0.65 -12.76 -7.75
C SER A 115 -0.88 -12.97 -7.80
N GLY A 116 -1.58 -12.46 -8.82
CA GLY A 116 -3.04 -12.56 -8.92
C GLY A 116 -3.80 -11.66 -7.95
N ALA A 117 -3.15 -10.61 -7.43
CA ALA A 117 -3.80 -9.64 -6.55
C ALA A 117 -4.96 -8.93 -7.26
N LEU A 118 -5.95 -8.55 -6.47
CA LEU A 118 -7.11 -7.75 -6.89
C LEU A 118 -6.85 -6.26 -6.74
N VAL A 119 -5.93 -5.89 -5.82
CA VAL A 119 -5.57 -4.50 -5.54
C VAL A 119 -4.08 -4.34 -5.23
N GLU A 120 -3.51 -3.25 -5.74
CA GLU A 120 -2.20 -2.73 -5.36
C GLU A 120 -2.34 -1.24 -5.02
N ILE A 121 -1.70 -0.78 -3.93
CA ILE A 121 -1.72 0.64 -3.55
C ILE A 121 -0.30 1.13 -3.28
N GLU A 122 0.10 2.19 -3.98
CA GLU A 122 1.28 2.98 -3.64
C GLU A 122 0.87 4.28 -2.93
N ALA A 123 1.81 4.88 -2.22
CA ALA A 123 1.52 6.04 -1.40
C ALA A 123 2.68 7.03 -1.27
N VAL A 124 2.32 8.30 -1.09
CA VAL A 124 3.21 9.37 -0.63
C VAL A 124 2.65 9.93 0.66
N ALA A 125 3.51 10.12 1.66
CA ALA A 125 3.17 10.71 2.96
C ALA A 125 4.17 11.79 3.37
N LEU A 126 3.78 12.63 4.34
CA LEU A 126 4.72 13.47 5.08
C LEU A 126 5.53 12.60 6.06
N ALA A 127 6.81 12.92 6.22
CA ALA A 127 7.77 12.12 6.99
C ALA A 127 8.04 12.60 8.42
#